data_AF-A0A914YJI3-F1
#
_entry.id   AF-A0A914YJI3-F1
#
_cell.length_a   1.000
_cell.length_b   1.000
_cell.length_c   1.000
_cell.angle_alpha   90.00
_cell.angle_beta   90.00
_cell.angle_gamma   90.00
#
_symmetry.space_group_name_H-M   'P 1'
#
loop_
_entity.id
_entity.type
_entity.pdbx_description
1 polymer ?
#
loop_
_entity_poly.entity_id
_entity_poly.type
_entity_poly.pdbx_seq_one_letter_code
_entity_poly.pdbx_strand_id
1 'polypeptide(L)'
;MLPEGASILLQQLPLKIVISQLFEKFTLLWPSVHEAINFFSSSMPVNVFWEVYQNIIDFTTEKINKAETNVFEIEHSSILDFHRKTDGDYDNFRIQMFKMMKQFVGIVERKNKEVVDTLINLYRDEYLPVSPGYKKMVDLRKHEDIVEIEHINEVENKDEEVGENDEDDVNGEEEG
;
A
#
# COMPACT_ATOMS: atom_id res chain seq x y z
N MET A 1 40.21 -2.65 -20.09
CA MET A 1 39.32 -1.48 -19.91
C MET A 1 37.91 -1.99 -19.72
N LEU A 2 37.07 -1.33 -18.92
CA LEU A 2 35.62 -1.62 -18.94
C LEU A 2 34.97 -0.95 -20.16
N PRO A 3 33.85 -1.47 -20.69
CA PRO A 3 33.02 -0.76 -21.65
C PRO A 3 32.53 0.57 -21.07
N GLU A 4 32.40 1.61 -21.90
CA GLU A 4 32.09 2.98 -21.44
C GLU A 4 30.76 3.06 -20.66
N GLY A 5 29.72 2.38 -21.14
CA GLY A 5 28.43 2.28 -20.44
C GLY A 5 28.46 1.45 -19.14
N ALA A 6 29.44 0.57 -18.95
CA ALA A 6 29.52 -0.27 -17.74
C ALA A 6 29.83 0.54 -16.49
N SER A 7 30.55 1.67 -16.61
CA SER A 7 30.78 2.60 -15.50
C SER A 7 29.48 3.19 -14.96
N ILE A 8 28.56 3.57 -15.85
CA ILE A 8 27.25 4.14 -15.49
C ILE A 8 26.37 3.05 -14.85
N LEU A 9 26.33 1.85 -15.44
CA LEU A 9 25.56 0.73 -14.87
C LEU A 9 26.03 0.33 -13.46
N LEU A 10 27.35 0.34 -13.21
CA LEU A 10 27.92 0.08 -11.88
C LEU A 10 27.59 1.19 -10.87
N GLN A 11 27.51 2.46 -11.30
CA GLN A 11 27.05 3.57 -10.46
C GLN A 11 25.55 3.47 -10.14
N GLN A 12 24.72 3.07 -11.11
CA GLN A 12 23.27 2.91 -10.93
C GLN A 12 22.89 1.70 -10.06
N LEU A 13 23.73 0.66 -10.01
CA LEU A 13 23.39 -0.62 -9.38
C LEU A 13 23.08 -0.53 -7.86
N PRO A 14 23.87 0.16 -7.01
CA PRO A 14 23.52 0.33 -5.59
C PRO A 14 22.17 1.02 -5.36
N LEU A 15 21.85 2.04 -6.16
CA LEU A 15 20.56 2.74 -6.07
C LEU A 15 19.38 1.81 -6.42
N LYS A 16 19.54 0.96 -7.44
CA LYS A 16 18.52 -0.05 -7.80
C LYS A 16 18.30 -1.07 -6.68
N ILE A 17 19.37 -1.53 -6.03
CA ILE A 17 19.31 -2.47 -4.89
C ILE A 17 18.67 -1.82 -3.65
N VAL A 18 18.94 -0.55 -3.38
CA VAL A 18 18.32 0.18 -2.26
C VAL A 18 16.84 0.43 -2.53
N ILE A 19 16.46 0.91 -3.72
CA ILE A 19 15.05 1.11 -4.08
C ILE A 19 14.28 -0.21 -4.03
N SER A 20 14.87 -1.34 -4.46
CA SER A 20 14.16 -2.62 -4.43
C SER A 20 13.78 -3.11 -3.02
N GLN A 21 14.41 -2.58 -1.96
CA GLN A 21 14.01 -2.88 -0.57
C GLN A 21 12.63 -2.33 -0.21
N LEU A 22 12.06 -1.42 -0.99
CA LEU A 22 10.69 -0.94 -0.81
C LEU A 22 9.62 -1.94 -1.29
N PHE A 23 9.99 -2.99 -2.05
CA PHE A 23 9.07 -4.10 -2.38
C PHE A 23 8.88 -5.06 -1.21
N GLU A 24 9.86 -5.13 -0.30
CA GLU A 24 9.75 -5.94 0.90
C GLU A 24 8.72 -5.32 1.86
N LYS A 25 7.81 -6.15 2.36
CA LYS A 25 6.73 -5.74 3.29
C LYS A 25 7.24 -5.47 4.72
N PHE A 26 8.50 -5.06 4.85
CA PHE A 26 9.20 -4.81 6.10
C PHE A 26 9.31 -3.30 6.37
N THR A 27 8.18 -2.72 6.77
CA THR A 27 8.00 -1.27 6.95
C THR A 27 8.98 -0.60 7.91
N LEU A 28 9.56 -1.37 8.85
CA LEU A 28 10.58 -0.91 9.79
C LEU A 28 11.88 -0.47 9.10
N LEU A 29 12.19 -1.00 7.91
CA LEU A 29 13.40 -0.67 7.15
C LEU A 29 13.19 0.56 6.23
N TRP A 30 11.94 0.88 5.89
CA TRP A 30 11.62 1.98 4.96
C TRP A 30 12.23 3.33 5.36
N PRO A 31 12.27 3.79 6.63
CA PRO A 31 12.92 5.05 6.99
C PRO A 31 14.39 5.13 6.56
N SER A 32 15.15 4.05 6.75
CA SER A 32 16.57 3.96 6.37
C SER A 32 16.75 3.82 4.85
N VAL A 33 15.84 3.14 4.16
CA VAL A 33 15.83 3.08 2.69
C VAL A 33 15.53 4.46 2.09
N HIS A 34 14.57 5.18 2.65
CA HIS A 34 14.26 6.57 2.27
C HIS A 34 15.46 7.51 2.46
N GLU A 35 16.14 7.43 3.62
CA GLU A 35 17.38 8.18 3.88
C GLU A 35 18.48 7.85 2.86
N ALA A 36 18.69 6.56 2.54
CA ALA A 36 19.66 6.13 1.54
C ALA A 36 19.31 6.61 0.12
N ILE A 37 18.04 6.58 -0.29
CA ILE A 37 17.59 7.14 -1.58
C ILE A 37 17.85 8.65 -1.63
N ASN A 38 17.57 9.37 -0.55
CA ASN A 38 17.84 10.81 -0.47
C ASN A 38 19.34 11.14 -0.52
N PHE A 39 20.18 10.33 0.13
CA PHE A 39 21.63 10.41 -0.01
C PHE A 39 22.08 10.21 -1.47
N PHE A 40 21.57 9.18 -2.16
CA PHE A 40 21.87 8.98 -3.58
C PHE A 40 21.38 10.13 -4.47
N SER A 41 20.21 10.70 -4.21
CA SER A 41 19.70 11.88 -4.94
C SER A 41 20.58 13.11 -4.78
N SER A 42 21.31 13.20 -3.66
CA SER A 42 22.26 14.29 -3.37
C SER A 42 23.67 13.99 -3.89
N SER A 43 24.07 12.71 -3.95
CA SER A 43 25.42 12.27 -4.30
C SER A 43 25.61 11.95 -5.79
N MET A 44 24.54 11.82 -6.58
CA MET A 44 24.59 11.44 -7.99
C MET A 44 24.25 12.61 -8.92
N PRO A 45 24.73 12.62 -10.18
CA PRO A 45 24.26 13.55 -11.19
C PRO A 45 22.75 13.39 -11.40
N VAL A 46 22.02 14.51 -11.39
CA VAL A 46 20.54 14.55 -11.42
C VAL A 46 19.93 13.65 -12.50
N ASN A 47 20.50 13.67 -13.71
CA ASN A 47 20.01 12.85 -14.81
C ASN A 47 20.20 11.34 -14.56
N VAL A 48 21.31 10.93 -13.95
CA VAL A 48 21.61 9.51 -13.65
C VAL A 48 20.73 8.97 -12.52
N PHE A 49 20.51 9.78 -11.47
CA PHE A 49 19.55 9.45 -10.42
C PHE A 49 18.14 9.34 -11.00
N TRP A 50 17.70 10.36 -11.74
CA TRP A 50 16.35 10.44 -12.27
C TRP A 50 16.05 9.36 -13.32
N GLU A 51 17.00 9.03 -14.18
CA GLU A 51 16.89 7.91 -15.13
C GLU A 51 16.56 6.60 -14.40
N VAL A 52 17.29 6.27 -13.32
CA VAL A 52 16.99 5.07 -12.53
C VAL A 52 15.61 5.17 -11.88
N TYR A 53 15.30 6.33 -11.31
CA TYR A 53 14.08 6.58 -10.56
C TYR A 53 12.80 6.48 -11.42
N GLN A 54 12.81 7.14 -12.58
CA GLN A 54 11.69 7.16 -13.52
C GLN A 54 11.47 5.78 -14.14
N ASN A 55 12.54 5.11 -14.63
CA ASN A 55 12.45 3.76 -15.20
C ASN A 55 11.79 2.75 -14.23
N ILE A 56 12.01 2.91 -12.93
CA ILE A 56 11.39 2.05 -11.90
C ILE A 56 9.91 2.38 -11.72
N ILE A 57 9.51 3.67 -11.71
CA ILE A 57 8.10 4.07 -11.68
C ILE A 57 7.34 3.58 -12.91
N ASP A 58 7.93 3.75 -14.10
CA ASP A 58 7.35 3.31 -15.37
C ASP A 58 7.18 1.79 -15.39
N PHE A 59 8.21 1.03 -14.97
CA PHE A 59 8.13 -0.43 -14.80
C PHE A 59 7.01 -0.86 -13.83
N THR A 60 6.86 -0.19 -12.67
CA THR A 60 5.76 -0.55 -11.74
C THR A 60 4.38 -0.21 -12.29
N THR A 61 4.24 0.87 -13.06
CA THR A 61 2.98 1.23 -13.72
C THR A 61 2.64 0.24 -14.84
N GLU A 62 3.64 -0.23 -15.60
CA GLU A 62 3.46 -1.34 -16.56
C GLU A 62 2.98 -2.62 -15.88
N LYS A 63 3.48 -2.94 -14.67
CA LYS A 63 3.05 -4.11 -13.89
C LYS A 63 1.62 -4.00 -13.39
N ILE A 64 1.22 -2.85 -12.86
CA ILE A 64 -0.13 -2.59 -12.35
C ILE A 64 -1.16 -2.70 -13.50
N ASN A 65 -0.91 -2.02 -14.62
CA ASN A 65 -1.80 -2.07 -15.79
C ASN A 65 -1.92 -3.50 -16.39
N LYS A 66 -0.85 -4.30 -16.31
CA LYS A 66 -0.89 -5.72 -16.72
C LYS A 66 -1.61 -6.63 -15.72
N ALA A 67 -1.51 -6.35 -14.42
CA ALA A 67 -2.25 -7.08 -13.39
C ALA A 67 -3.76 -6.92 -13.58
N GLU A 68 -4.24 -5.70 -13.84
CA GLU A 68 -5.67 -5.45 -14.15
C GLU A 68 -6.16 -6.20 -15.39
N THR A 69 -5.30 -6.36 -16.40
CA THR A 69 -5.68 -7.00 -17.68
C THR A 69 -5.84 -8.52 -17.53
N ASN A 70 -5.05 -9.16 -16.66
CA ASN A 70 -5.00 -10.62 -16.52
C ASN A 70 -6.08 -11.22 -15.61
N VAL A 71 -6.98 -10.41 -15.03
CA VAL A 71 -8.03 -10.86 -14.08
C VAL A 71 -9.05 -11.82 -14.73
N PHE A 72 -9.05 -11.97 -16.06
CA PHE A 72 -9.98 -12.82 -16.81
C PHE A 72 -9.48 -14.23 -17.18
N GLU A 73 -8.20 -14.58 -17.00
CA GLU A 73 -7.67 -15.94 -17.26
C GLU A 73 -7.12 -16.60 -15.99
N ILE A 74 -7.99 -17.38 -15.32
CA ILE A 74 -7.61 -18.29 -14.23
C ILE A 74 -8.22 -19.67 -14.51
N GLU A 75 -7.64 -20.40 -15.47
CA GLU A 75 -7.77 -21.87 -15.48
C GLU A 75 -6.74 -22.49 -14.53
N HIS A 76 -7.13 -23.56 -13.83
CA HIS A 76 -6.35 -24.16 -12.75
C HIS A 76 -5.08 -24.86 -13.23
N SER A 77 -3.94 -24.65 -12.54
CA SER A 77 -2.94 -25.72 -12.41
C SER A 77 -1.98 -25.55 -11.21
N SER A 78 -1.53 -26.71 -10.70
CA SER A 78 -0.32 -26.92 -9.88
C SER A 78 -0.23 -26.39 -8.44
N ILE A 79 0.34 -27.23 -7.56
CA ILE A 79 0.79 -26.86 -6.21
C ILE A 79 2.04 -25.95 -6.26
N LEU A 80 2.75 -25.90 -7.38
CA LEU A 80 3.92 -25.03 -7.59
C LEU A 80 3.55 -23.55 -7.82
N ASP A 81 2.28 -23.22 -8.00
CA ASP A 81 1.82 -21.83 -8.22
C ASP A 81 1.94 -20.92 -6.97
N PHE A 82 2.42 -21.46 -5.85
CA PHE A 82 2.70 -20.69 -4.62
C PHE A 82 3.66 -19.51 -4.85
N HIS A 83 4.53 -19.56 -5.87
CA HIS A 83 5.40 -18.44 -6.26
C HIS A 83 4.80 -17.47 -7.30
N ARG A 84 3.63 -17.78 -7.91
CA ARG A 84 2.87 -16.79 -8.69
C ARG A 84 2.03 -15.86 -7.81
N LYS A 85 1.76 -16.23 -6.54
CA LYS A 85 1.02 -15.38 -5.58
C LYS A 85 1.87 -14.36 -4.82
N THR A 86 3.19 -14.34 -5.03
CA THR A 86 4.06 -13.22 -4.65
C THR A 86 4.18 -12.22 -5.80
N ASP A 87 3.03 -11.77 -6.32
CA ASP A 87 2.96 -10.47 -6.98
C ASP A 87 3.43 -9.41 -5.97
N GLY A 88 4.42 -8.62 -6.37
CA GLY A 88 4.92 -7.51 -5.56
C GLY A 88 3.80 -6.52 -5.27
N ASP A 89 3.86 -5.85 -4.13
CA ASP A 89 2.91 -4.80 -3.77
C ASP A 89 3.26 -3.50 -4.52
N TYR A 90 3.09 -3.54 -5.85
CA TYR A 90 3.50 -2.49 -6.78
C TYR A 90 2.80 -1.16 -6.48
N ASP A 91 1.54 -1.20 -6.02
CA ASP A 91 0.78 -0.02 -5.62
C ASP A 91 1.39 0.66 -4.40
N ASN A 92 1.61 -0.08 -3.31
CA ASN A 92 2.23 0.44 -2.09
C ASN A 92 3.68 0.91 -2.36
N PHE A 93 4.44 0.14 -3.13
CA PHE A 93 5.78 0.52 -3.60
C PHE A 93 5.75 1.87 -4.33
N ARG A 94 4.87 2.02 -5.33
CA ARG A 94 4.75 3.24 -6.13
C ARG A 94 4.24 4.42 -5.30
N ILE A 95 3.39 4.15 -4.30
CA ILE A 95 3.00 5.12 -3.27
C ILE A 95 4.20 5.54 -2.42
N GLN A 96 5.12 4.65 -2.04
CA GLN A 96 6.38 5.05 -1.36
C GLN A 96 7.28 5.89 -2.29
N MET A 97 7.39 5.54 -3.57
CA MET A 97 8.11 6.36 -4.57
C MET A 97 7.49 7.77 -4.68
N PHE A 98 6.18 7.92 -4.83
CA PHE A 98 5.57 9.26 -4.86
C PHE A 98 5.75 10.02 -3.52
N LYS A 99 5.73 9.32 -2.37
CA LYS A 99 6.09 9.92 -1.06
C LYS A 99 7.55 10.35 -0.95
N MET A 100 8.48 9.77 -1.73
CA MET A 100 9.90 10.11 -1.73
C MET A 100 10.24 11.36 -2.55
N MET A 101 9.43 11.70 -3.56
CA MET A 101 9.59 12.95 -4.33
C MET A 101 9.68 14.21 -3.45
N LYS A 102 9.04 14.21 -2.27
CA LYS A 102 9.10 15.33 -1.30
C LYS A 102 10.47 15.57 -0.67
N GLN A 103 11.41 14.61 -0.73
CA GLN A 103 12.73 14.73 -0.12
C GLN A 103 13.72 15.45 -1.06
N PHE A 104 13.60 15.23 -2.37
CA PHE A 104 14.44 15.82 -3.41
C PHE A 104 13.64 16.75 -4.34
N VAL A 105 12.84 17.66 -3.77
CA VAL A 105 11.98 18.61 -4.51
C VAL A 105 12.73 19.33 -5.63
N GLY A 106 13.94 19.82 -5.37
CA GLY A 106 14.78 20.48 -6.38
C GLY A 106 15.25 19.60 -7.54
N ILE A 107 15.05 18.27 -7.51
CA ILE A 107 15.15 17.39 -8.69
C ILE A 107 13.80 17.34 -9.40
N VAL A 108 12.72 17.11 -8.65
CA VAL A 108 11.33 17.02 -9.13
C VAL A 108 10.93 18.28 -9.91
N GLU A 109 11.28 19.47 -9.43
CA GLU A 109 11.04 20.75 -10.12
C GLU A 109 11.76 20.84 -11.49
N ARG A 110 13.03 20.44 -11.55
CA ARG A 110 13.80 20.38 -12.81
C ARG A 110 13.28 19.29 -13.76
N LYS A 111 12.55 18.32 -13.24
CA LYS A 111 11.92 17.20 -13.96
C LYS A 111 10.40 17.31 -14.05
N ASN A 112 9.83 18.49 -13.75
CA ASN A 112 8.40 18.68 -13.58
C ASN A 112 7.56 18.24 -14.78
N LYS A 113 8.06 18.36 -16.01
CA LYS A 113 7.36 17.84 -17.20
C LYS A 113 7.16 16.32 -17.13
N GLU A 114 8.22 15.58 -16.85
CA GLU A 114 8.20 14.11 -16.78
C GLU A 114 7.30 13.65 -15.62
N VAL A 115 7.37 14.33 -14.47
CA VAL A 115 6.50 14.12 -13.31
C VAL A 115 5.02 14.35 -13.65
N VAL A 116 4.70 15.47 -14.30
CA VAL A 116 3.33 15.82 -14.70
C VAL A 116 2.79 14.87 -15.77
N ASP A 117 3.61 14.47 -16.74
CA ASP A 117 3.24 13.46 -17.75
C ASP A 117 2.89 12.11 -17.08
N THR A 118 3.70 11.65 -16.11
CA THR A 118 3.38 10.45 -15.31
C THR A 118 2.08 10.61 -14.51
N LEU A 119 1.86 11.73 -13.82
CA LEU A 119 0.66 11.97 -13.02
C LEU A 119 -0.62 12.09 -13.88
N ILE A 120 -0.52 12.63 -15.09
CA ILE A 120 -1.64 12.71 -16.04
C ILE A 120 -1.99 11.31 -16.55
N ASN A 121 -1.01 10.45 -16.82
CA ASN A 121 -1.27 9.07 -17.23
C ASN A 121 -1.90 8.26 -16.09
N LEU A 122 -1.34 8.33 -14.86
CA LEU A 122 -1.94 7.76 -13.65
C LEU A 122 -3.42 8.14 -13.48
N TYR A 123 -3.76 9.42 -13.64
CA TYR A 123 -5.14 9.90 -13.56
C TYR A 123 -6.04 9.34 -14.67
N ARG A 124 -5.52 9.20 -15.90
CA ARG A 124 -6.28 8.71 -17.06
C ARG A 124 -6.51 7.21 -17.05
N ASP A 125 -5.48 6.45 -16.70
CA ASP A 125 -5.45 5.00 -16.89
C ASP A 125 -6.09 4.27 -15.69
N GLU A 126 -5.96 4.83 -14.48
CA GLU A 126 -6.45 4.20 -13.24
C GLU A 126 -7.62 4.97 -12.61
N TYR A 127 -7.48 6.29 -12.38
CA TYR A 127 -8.48 7.05 -11.63
C TYR A 127 -9.78 7.30 -12.43
N LEU A 128 -9.69 7.68 -13.70
CA LEU A 128 -10.88 7.92 -14.54
C LEU A 128 -11.77 6.67 -14.72
N PRO A 129 -11.24 5.45 -15.01
CA PRO A 129 -12.06 4.25 -15.09
C PRO A 129 -12.71 3.84 -13.76
N VAL A 130 -12.02 4.06 -12.63
CA VAL A 130 -12.53 3.75 -11.28
C VAL A 130 -13.66 4.71 -10.84
N SER A 131 -13.86 5.83 -11.54
CA SER A 131 -15.03 6.70 -11.35
C SER A 131 -16.35 5.89 -11.52
N PRO A 132 -17.37 6.07 -10.65
CA PRO A 132 -18.53 5.17 -10.55
C PRO A 132 -19.39 4.93 -11.81
N GLY A 133 -19.13 5.65 -12.90
CA GLY A 133 -19.83 5.50 -14.17
C GLY A 133 -19.14 4.64 -15.24
N TYR A 134 -17.88 4.20 -15.06
CA TYR A 134 -17.08 3.68 -16.19
C TYR A 134 -16.40 2.30 -16.05
N LYS A 135 -16.31 1.70 -14.86
CA LYS A 135 -15.83 0.32 -14.69
C LYS A 135 -16.78 -0.45 -13.78
N LYS A 136 -17.13 -1.68 -14.18
CA LYS A 136 -18.04 -2.55 -13.44
C LYS A 136 -17.44 -2.84 -12.05
N MET A 137 -18.13 -2.41 -11.00
CA MET A 137 -17.68 -2.58 -9.61
C MET A 137 -17.28 -4.04 -9.34
N VAL A 138 -16.11 -4.23 -8.72
CA VAL A 138 -15.72 -5.52 -8.14
C VAL A 138 -16.66 -5.76 -6.96
N ASP A 139 -17.55 -6.74 -7.10
CA ASP A 139 -18.63 -6.95 -6.14
C ASP A 139 -18.08 -7.64 -4.88
N LEU A 140 -17.78 -6.85 -3.84
CA LEU A 140 -17.26 -7.30 -2.56
C LEU A 140 -18.19 -8.32 -1.85
N ARG A 141 -19.45 -8.42 -2.27
CA ARG A 141 -20.40 -9.46 -1.82
C ARG A 141 -20.11 -10.86 -2.35
N LYS A 142 -19.04 -11.05 -3.15
CA LYS A 142 -18.52 -12.37 -3.53
C LYS A 142 -17.62 -13.02 -2.48
N HIS A 143 -17.63 -12.53 -1.25
CA HIS A 143 -17.22 -13.32 -0.10
C HIS A 143 -18.42 -14.16 0.36
N GLU A 144 -18.55 -15.36 -0.20
CA GLU A 144 -19.34 -16.41 0.45
C GLU A 144 -18.65 -16.77 1.79
N ASP A 145 -19.47 -17.20 2.77
CA ASP A 145 -19.09 -17.63 4.11
C ASP A 145 -18.17 -16.67 4.92
N ILE A 146 -18.75 -15.57 5.39
CA ILE A 146 -18.35 -14.94 6.67
C ILE A 146 -19.54 -15.04 7.63
N VAL A 147 -19.33 -15.70 8.76
CA VAL A 147 -20.35 -15.87 9.82
C VAL A 147 -20.69 -14.51 10.42
N GLU A 148 -21.98 -14.26 10.65
CA GLU A 148 -22.46 -13.05 11.33
C GLU A 148 -21.88 -12.99 12.76
N ILE A 149 -21.11 -11.94 13.04
CA ILE A 149 -20.73 -11.56 14.41
C ILE A 149 -21.70 -10.47 14.84
N GLU A 150 -22.49 -10.77 15.87
CA GLU A 150 -23.61 -9.94 16.30
C GLU A 150 -23.16 -8.53 16.74
N HIS A 151 -24.00 -7.52 16.44
CA HIS A 151 -23.80 -6.17 16.95
C HIS A 151 -23.97 -6.15 18.48
N ILE A 152 -22.89 -5.85 19.19
CA ILE A 152 -22.96 -5.46 20.60
C ILE A 152 -23.67 -4.09 20.66
N ASN A 153 -24.94 -4.10 21.01
CA ASN A 153 -25.68 -2.88 21.33
C ASN A 153 -25.23 -2.37 22.71
N GLU A 154 -24.65 -1.18 22.76
CA GLU A 154 -24.55 -0.41 24.00
C GLU A 154 -25.96 0.03 24.40
N VAL A 155 -26.49 -0.52 25.50
CA VAL A 155 -27.78 -0.13 26.06
C VAL A 155 -27.53 0.67 27.33
N GLU A 156 -27.84 1.97 27.30
CA GLU A 156 -27.95 2.80 28.51
C GLU A 156 -29.12 2.27 29.36
N ASN A 157 -28.82 1.61 30.48
CA ASN A 157 -29.81 1.41 31.53
C ASN A 157 -29.85 2.66 32.42
N LYS A 158 -31.00 3.33 32.43
CA LYS A 158 -31.45 4.21 33.51
C LYS A 158 -32.53 3.51 34.30
N ASP A 159 -32.61 3.87 35.57
CA ASP A 159 -33.50 3.28 36.56
C ASP A 159 -34.97 3.56 36.26
N GLU A 160 -35.85 2.61 36.55
CA GLU A 160 -37.13 2.90 37.21
C GLU A 160 -37.65 1.64 37.95
N GLU A 161 -38.59 1.85 38.87
CA GLU A 161 -38.58 1.20 40.19
C GLU A 161 -39.81 0.28 40.46
N VAL A 162 -39.72 -0.48 41.57
CA VAL A 162 -40.84 -1.10 42.34
C VAL A 162 -41.58 -2.33 41.78
N GLY A 163 -41.74 -3.33 42.66
CA GLY A 163 -42.60 -4.52 42.48
C GLY A 163 -42.48 -5.51 43.64
N GLU A 164 -43.27 -5.30 44.71
CA GLU A 164 -43.37 -6.13 45.92
C GLU A 164 -43.76 -7.60 45.61
N ASN A 165 -43.52 -8.61 46.47
CA ASN A 165 -43.08 -8.58 47.89
C ASN A 165 -41.71 -9.32 48.07
N ASP A 166 -41.43 -10.37 48.85
CA ASP A 166 -42.21 -11.23 49.77
C ASP A 166 -41.33 -11.72 50.97
N GLU A 167 -41.96 -12.26 52.02
CA GLU A 167 -41.37 -12.50 53.35
C GLU A 167 -40.67 -13.87 53.53
N ASP A 168 -39.62 -13.94 54.36
CA ASP A 168 -39.49 -14.99 55.39
C ASP A 168 -38.48 -14.61 56.51
N ASP A 169 -38.92 -14.83 57.74
CA ASP A 169 -38.58 -14.24 59.05
C ASP A 169 -37.23 -14.67 59.73
N VAL A 170 -37.08 -14.25 60.99
CA VAL A 170 -36.27 -14.81 62.10
C VAL A 170 -34.99 -14.06 62.52
N ASN A 171 -35.23 -12.91 63.16
CA ASN A 171 -34.95 -12.61 64.59
C ASN A 171 -33.49 -12.60 65.16
N GLY A 172 -33.19 -11.66 66.08
CA GLY A 172 -31.98 -11.68 66.91
C GLY A 172 -31.49 -10.33 67.50
N GLU A 173 -32.09 -9.91 68.62
CA GLU A 173 -31.49 -9.25 69.83
C GLU A 173 -30.51 -8.06 69.64
N GLU A 174 -30.78 -6.85 70.16
CA GLU A 174 -30.56 -6.38 71.57
C GLU A 174 -29.07 -6.34 71.99
N GLU A 175 -28.54 -5.38 72.75
CA GLU A 175 -29.09 -4.28 73.56
C GLU A 175 -27.99 -3.18 73.73
N GLY A 176 -28.29 -1.94 74.18
CA GLY A 176 -27.25 -0.95 74.53
C GLY A 176 -27.63 0.54 74.50
#